data_AF-A0A5M6DL56-F1
#
_entry.id   AF-A0A5M6DL56-F1
#
_cell.length_a   1.000
_cell.length_b   1.000
_cell.length_c   1.000
_cell.angle_alpha   90.00
_cell.angle_beta   90.00
_cell.angle_gamma   90.00
#
_symmetry.space_group_name_H-M   'P 1'
#
loop_
_entity.id
_entity.type
_entity.pdbx_description
1 polymer ?
#
loop_
_entity_poly.entity_id
_entity_poly.type
_entity_poly.pdbx_seq_one_letter_code
_entity_poly.pdbx_strand_id
1 'polypeptide(L)'
;MSSVEPNVVHVAPSMRLSRLGLIVAFAVMIAAGLAVYALFPASVGGPSLPVAVSIDRDAVTMPGGQGAVLTPVVRVTNQADFPLGRLTIELNGQYLLMQASPLPAGESIVLPQEIFTDKRSSQRFNPGRYRVEEVVVTGQLPSNARGVSKFEFE
;
A
#
# COMPACT_ATOMS: atom_id res chain seq x y z
N MET A 1 -84.62 16.59 9.32
CA MET A 1 -83.66 15.50 9.01
C MET A 1 -82.28 16.13 8.87
N SER A 2 -81.42 16.00 9.88
CA SER A 2 -80.04 16.46 9.84
C SER A 2 -79.15 15.21 9.92
N SER A 3 -78.40 14.95 8.86
CA SER A 3 -77.48 13.82 8.73
C SER A 3 -76.17 14.16 9.43
N VAL A 4 -75.87 13.46 10.52
CA VAL A 4 -74.58 13.53 11.21
C VAL A 4 -73.61 12.61 10.48
N GLU A 5 -72.62 13.17 9.79
CA GLU A 5 -71.50 12.38 9.25
C GLU A 5 -70.55 11.95 10.38
N PRO A 6 -70.06 10.70 10.37
CA PRO A 6 -69.12 10.21 11.37
C PRO A 6 -67.75 10.84 11.15
N ASN A 7 -67.25 11.53 12.18
CA ASN A 7 -65.91 12.11 12.20
C ASN A 7 -64.86 10.98 12.29
N VAL A 8 -64.25 10.63 11.16
CA VAL A 8 -63.18 9.62 11.08
C VAL A 8 -61.86 10.27 11.52
N VAL A 9 -61.42 9.93 12.74
CA VAL A 9 -60.14 10.40 13.29
C VAL A 9 -58.99 9.68 12.59
N HIS A 10 -58.30 10.37 11.68
CA HIS A 10 -57.05 9.89 11.09
C HIS A 10 -55.91 10.05 12.11
N VAL A 11 -55.56 8.96 12.81
CA VAL A 11 -54.35 8.90 13.64
C VAL A 11 -53.15 8.70 12.72
N ALA A 12 -52.38 9.77 12.49
CA ALA A 12 -51.11 9.65 11.79
C ALA A 12 -50.17 8.73 12.60
N PRO A 13 -49.59 7.67 12.00
CA PRO A 13 -48.67 6.80 12.71
C PRO A 13 -47.40 7.58 13.05
N SER A 14 -47.28 8.02 14.30
CA SER A 14 -46.04 8.61 14.81
C SER A 14 -45.12 7.48 15.25
N MET A 15 -44.46 6.83 14.28
CA MET A 15 -43.36 5.92 14.60
C MET A 15 -42.25 6.72 15.28
N ARG A 16 -42.21 6.65 16.61
CA ARG A 16 -41.14 7.22 17.43
C ARG A 16 -40.11 6.13 17.67
N LEU A 17 -38.92 6.30 17.11
CA LEU A 17 -37.80 5.42 17.42
C LEU A 17 -37.51 5.51 18.92
N SER A 18 -37.56 4.38 19.62
CA SER A 18 -37.16 4.34 21.03
C SER A 18 -35.66 4.62 21.13
N ARG A 19 -35.19 5.21 22.24
CA ARG A 19 -33.76 5.47 22.47
C ARG A 19 -32.92 4.21 22.31
N LEU A 20 -33.46 3.07 22.74
CA LEU A 20 -32.82 1.77 22.60
C LEU A 20 -32.76 1.31 21.14
N GLY A 21 -33.83 1.52 20.36
CA GLY A 21 -33.84 1.26 18.92
C GLY A 21 -32.82 2.11 18.16
N LEU A 22 -32.64 3.38 18.55
CA LEU A 22 -31.62 4.25 17.97
C LEU A 22 -30.19 3.76 18.28
N ILE A 23 -29.91 3.39 19.54
CA ILE A 23 -28.61 2.85 19.96
C ILE A 23 -28.29 1.56 19.20
N VAL A 24 -29.26 0.65 19.09
CA VAL A 24 -29.09 -0.61 18.36
C VAL A 24 -28.84 -0.34 16.87
N ALA A 25 -29.56 0.60 16.25
CA ALA A 25 -29.34 0.95 14.85
C ALA A 25 -27.92 1.47 14.61
N PHE A 26 -27.39 2.35 15.48
CA PHE A 26 -26.01 2.81 15.38
C PHE A 26 -24.99 1.69 15.62
N ALA A 27 -25.23 0.84 16.62
CA ALA A 27 -24.35 -0.29 16.90
C ALA A 27 -24.28 -1.25 15.71
N VAL A 28 -25.41 -1.55 15.06
CA VAL A 28 -25.47 -2.38 13.85
C VAL A 28 -24.74 -1.72 12.69
N MET A 29 -24.90 -0.41 12.49
CA MET A 29 -24.20 0.32 11.43
C MET A 29 -22.67 0.28 11.62
N ILE A 30 -22.20 0.48 12.84
CA ILE A 30 -20.77 0.40 13.18
C ILE A 30 -20.27 -1.03 13.02
N ALA A 31 -21.00 -2.01 13.55
CA ALA A 31 -20.64 -3.43 13.44
C ALA A 31 -20.57 -3.89 11.99
N ALA A 32 -21.50 -3.45 11.12
CA ALA A 32 -21.46 -3.75 9.70
C ALA A 32 -20.23 -3.14 9.02
N GLY A 33 -19.89 -1.88 9.33
CA GLY A 33 -18.67 -1.25 8.83
C GLY A 33 -17.39 -1.98 9.25
N LEU A 34 -17.31 -2.36 10.53
CA LEU A 34 -16.17 -3.12 11.07
C LEU A 34 -16.11 -4.54 10.50
N ALA A 35 -17.25 -5.19 10.26
CA ALA A 35 -17.31 -6.52 9.67
C ALA A 35 -16.79 -6.51 8.22
N VAL A 36 -17.17 -5.52 7.41
CA VAL A 36 -16.62 -5.36 6.05
C VAL A 36 -15.11 -5.13 6.10
N TYR A 37 -14.64 -4.26 7.00
CA TYR A 37 -13.20 -4.02 7.18
C TYR A 37 -12.45 -5.30 7.57
N ALA A 38 -13.00 -6.10 8.49
CA ALA A 38 -12.42 -7.35 8.95
C ALA A 38 -12.43 -8.47 7.89
N LEU A 39 -13.42 -8.49 7.00
CA LEU A 39 -13.53 -9.49 5.92
C LEU A 39 -12.60 -9.19 4.73
N PHE A 40 -12.22 -7.93 4.54
CA PHE A 40 -11.34 -7.50 3.44
C PHE A 40 -10.08 -6.77 3.94
N PRO A 41 -9.26 -7.40 4.82
CA PRO A 41 -8.07 -6.76 5.38
C PRO A 41 -7.00 -6.46 4.30
N ALA A 42 -7.06 -7.14 3.16
CA ALA A 42 -6.09 -7.07 2.07
C ALA A 42 -6.28 -5.90 1.08
N SER A 43 -7.20 -4.96 1.35
CA SER A 43 -7.56 -3.92 0.36
C SER A 43 -6.74 -2.63 0.43
N VAL A 44 -5.67 -2.58 1.25
CA VAL A 44 -4.77 -1.43 1.31
C VAL A 44 -3.46 -1.77 0.60
N GLY A 45 -3.45 -1.71 -0.74
CA GLY A 45 -2.23 -1.86 -1.53
C GLY A 45 -2.38 -2.50 -2.91
N GLY A 46 -3.44 -3.28 -3.13
CA GLY A 46 -3.63 -4.05 -4.36
C GLY A 46 -3.09 -5.49 -4.26
N PRO A 47 -3.15 -6.28 -5.35
CA PRO A 47 -2.59 -7.62 -5.37
C PRO A 47 -1.10 -7.65 -5.02
N SER A 48 -0.62 -8.78 -4.48
CA SER A 48 0.81 -8.96 -4.20
C SER A 48 1.65 -8.86 -5.47
N LEU A 49 2.78 -8.14 -5.40
CA LEU A 49 3.74 -8.08 -6.51
C LEU A 49 4.74 -9.25 -6.42
N PRO A 50 4.88 -10.10 -7.44
CA PRO A 50 5.77 -11.27 -7.42
C PRO A 50 7.25 -10.86 -7.56
N VAL A 51 7.84 -10.37 -6.48
CA VAL A 51 9.24 -9.98 -6.40
C VAL A 51 9.90 -10.57 -5.16
N ALA A 52 11.20 -10.77 -5.22
CA ALA A 52 12.04 -11.02 -4.05
C ALA A 52 12.92 -9.81 -3.79
N VAL A 53 13.16 -9.51 -2.52
CA VAL A 53 14.05 -8.43 -2.09
C VAL A 53 15.10 -8.98 -1.15
N SER A 54 16.34 -8.56 -1.35
CA SER A 54 17.45 -8.84 -0.43
C SER A 54 18.29 -7.58 -0.20
N ILE A 55 18.84 -7.49 1.01
CA ILE A 55 19.80 -6.46 1.40
C ILE A 55 21.18 -7.12 1.38
N ASP A 56 22.09 -6.56 0.61
CA ASP A 56 23.42 -7.13 0.43
C ASP A 56 24.48 -6.02 0.29
N ARG A 57 25.73 -6.41 0.08
CA ARG A 57 26.83 -5.56 -0.31
C ARG A 57 27.36 -6.01 -1.67
N ASP A 58 27.30 -5.12 -2.65
CA ASP A 58 27.75 -5.43 -4.01
C ASP A 58 28.77 -4.39 -4.47
N ALA A 59 29.62 -4.79 -5.42
CA ALA A 59 30.64 -3.92 -5.99
C ALA A 59 29.99 -3.03 -7.05
N VAL A 60 29.68 -1.78 -6.67
CA VAL A 60 28.99 -0.84 -7.57
C VAL A 60 30.02 0.11 -8.17
N THR A 61 29.99 0.25 -9.49
CA THR A 61 30.81 1.23 -10.21
C THR A 61 30.33 2.64 -9.88
N MET A 62 31.18 3.43 -9.22
CA MET A 62 30.85 4.82 -8.95
C MET A 62 30.84 5.66 -10.24
N PRO A 63 29.93 6.64 -10.36
CA PRO A 63 30.00 7.65 -11.40
C PRO A 63 31.34 8.40 -11.29
N GLY A 64 32.18 8.31 -12.32
CA GLY A 64 33.51 8.95 -12.34
C GLY A 64 34.70 8.00 -12.50
N GLY A 65 34.49 6.69 -12.67
CA GLY A 65 35.54 5.76 -13.09
C GLY A 65 36.56 5.38 -12.01
N GLN A 66 36.29 5.69 -10.74
CA GLN A 66 37.17 5.39 -9.60
C GLN A 66 37.14 3.91 -9.15
N GLY A 67 36.67 3.00 -10.00
CA GLY A 67 36.55 1.57 -9.70
C GLY A 67 35.24 1.19 -9.01
N ALA A 68 35.07 -0.11 -8.79
CA ALA A 68 33.90 -0.67 -8.11
C ALA A 68 34.12 -0.62 -6.59
N VAL A 69 33.16 -0.03 -5.87
CA VAL A 69 33.21 0.08 -4.41
C VAL A 69 32.15 -0.81 -3.80
N LEU A 70 32.53 -1.61 -2.81
CA LEU A 70 31.61 -2.46 -2.06
C LEU A 70 30.62 -1.59 -1.28
N THR A 71 29.37 -1.55 -1.74
CA THR A 71 28.36 -0.59 -1.28
C THR A 71 27.13 -1.35 -0.78
N PRO A 72 26.46 -0.89 0.31
CA PRO A 72 25.15 -1.42 0.70
C PRO A 72 24.12 -1.22 -0.41
N VAL A 73 23.51 -2.32 -0.85
CA VAL A 73 22.55 -2.33 -1.95
C VAL A 73 21.24 -2.99 -1.52
N VAL A 74 20.17 -2.67 -2.24
CA VAL A 74 18.92 -3.42 -2.26
C VAL A 74 18.84 -4.09 -3.62
N ARG A 75 18.73 -5.42 -3.61
CA ARG A 75 18.51 -6.22 -4.81
C ARG A 75 17.05 -6.58 -4.90
N VAL A 76 16.42 -6.22 -6.02
CA VAL A 76 15.03 -6.57 -6.32
C VAL A 76 15.01 -7.52 -7.51
N THR A 77 14.47 -8.71 -7.30
CA THR A 77 14.37 -9.76 -8.33
C THR A 77 12.92 -9.93 -8.74
N ASN A 78 12.66 -9.86 -10.04
CA ASN A 78 11.35 -10.19 -10.58
C ASN A 78 11.16 -11.71 -10.61
N GLN A 79 10.16 -12.21 -9.88
CA GLN A 79 9.81 -13.62 -9.83
C GLN A 79 8.67 -14.00 -10.78
N ALA A 80 8.08 -13.02 -11.47
CA ALA A 80 7.09 -13.28 -12.52
C ALA A 80 7.74 -13.79 -13.81
N ASP A 81 6.88 -14.37 -14.64
CA ASP A 81 7.10 -14.72 -16.04
C ASP A 81 6.83 -13.55 -17.00
N PHE A 82 6.51 -12.36 -16.49
CA PHE A 82 6.27 -11.14 -17.25
C PHE A 82 7.12 -9.95 -16.74
N PRO A 83 7.41 -8.95 -17.59
CA PRO A 83 8.12 -7.75 -17.16
C PRO A 83 7.26 -6.90 -16.21
N LEU A 84 7.89 -6.35 -15.17
CA LEU A 84 7.25 -5.44 -14.22
C LEU A 84 7.57 -4.00 -14.58
N GLY A 85 6.55 -3.21 -14.92
CA GLY A 85 6.68 -1.80 -15.26
C GLY A 85 6.53 -0.87 -14.06
N ARG A 86 7.05 0.35 -14.19
CA ARG A 86 6.87 1.47 -13.24
C ARG A 86 7.15 1.09 -11.78
N LEU A 87 8.31 0.46 -11.58
CA LEU A 87 8.69 0.03 -10.24
C LEU A 87 8.98 1.24 -9.36
N THR A 88 8.42 1.20 -8.17
CA THR A 88 8.66 2.18 -7.11
C THR A 88 9.11 1.41 -5.89
N ILE A 89 10.34 1.66 -5.44
CA ILE A 89 10.93 1.01 -4.29
C ILE A 89 11.01 2.05 -3.16
N GLU A 90 10.54 1.67 -1.98
CA GLU A 90 10.57 2.49 -0.79
C GLU A 90 11.36 1.82 0.32
N LEU A 91 12.18 2.59 1.03
CA LEU A 91 12.91 2.15 2.22
C LEU A 91 12.34 2.86 3.45
N ASN A 92 12.01 2.08 4.48
CA ASN A 92 11.51 2.53 5.79
C ASN A 92 10.33 3.53 5.67
N GLY A 93 9.47 3.37 4.66
CA GLY A 93 8.36 4.27 4.35
C GLY A 93 8.72 5.73 3.96
N GLN A 94 9.99 6.12 4.01
CA GLN A 94 10.44 7.52 3.95
C GLN A 94 11.28 7.83 2.70
N TYR A 95 12.10 6.89 2.26
CA TYR A 95 13.00 7.07 1.13
C TYR A 95 12.48 6.32 -0.09
N LEU A 96 12.54 6.94 -1.26
CA LEU A 96 11.88 6.50 -2.48
C LEU A 96 12.89 6.45 -3.63
N LEU A 97 12.73 5.44 -4.48
CA LEU A 97 13.31 5.42 -5.81
C LEU A 97 12.25 4.98 -6.82
N MET A 98 12.11 5.75 -7.91
CA MET A 98 11.25 5.38 -9.03
C MET A 98 12.12 4.91 -10.20
N GLN A 99 11.90 3.66 -10.63
CA GLN A 99 12.58 3.07 -11.77
C GLN A 99 11.67 3.18 -13.00
N ALA A 100 12.12 3.97 -13.98
CA ALA A 100 11.37 4.19 -15.21
C ALA A 100 11.39 2.96 -16.14
N SER A 101 12.54 2.28 -16.22
CA SER A 101 12.68 1.08 -17.06
C SER A 101 11.98 -0.12 -16.42
N PRO A 102 11.22 -0.90 -17.21
CA PRO A 102 10.66 -2.16 -16.74
C PRO A 102 11.76 -3.13 -16.29
N LEU A 103 11.48 -3.92 -15.24
CA LEU A 103 12.33 -5.03 -14.82
C LEU A 103 11.88 -6.30 -15.57
N PRO A 104 12.72 -6.90 -16.42
CA PRO A 104 12.35 -8.10 -17.17
C PRO A 104 12.02 -9.29 -16.26
N ALA A 105 11.33 -10.28 -16.82
CA ALA A 105 11.00 -11.52 -16.10
C ALA A 105 12.26 -12.26 -15.66
N GLY A 106 12.32 -12.71 -14.41
CA GLY A 106 13.47 -13.43 -13.84
C GLY A 106 14.73 -12.59 -13.59
N GLU A 107 14.75 -11.31 -13.99
CA GLU A 107 15.92 -10.46 -13.82
C GLU A 107 15.95 -9.77 -12.45
N SER A 108 17.16 -9.36 -12.06
CA SER A 108 17.39 -8.62 -10.81
C SER A 108 18.01 -7.26 -11.10
N ILE A 109 17.53 -6.25 -10.39
CA ILE A 109 18.17 -4.94 -10.34
C ILE A 109 18.88 -4.75 -9.01
N VAL A 110 20.09 -4.19 -9.06
CA VAL A 110 20.91 -3.87 -7.89
C VAL A 110 20.92 -2.35 -7.73
N LEU A 111 20.42 -1.89 -6.59
CA LEU A 111 20.22 -0.47 -6.32
C LEU A 111 21.04 -0.07 -5.09
N PRO A 112 22.08 0.78 -5.21
CA PRO A 112 22.78 1.32 -4.05
C PRO A 112 21.81 2.05 -3.13
N GLN A 113 21.88 1.80 -1.83
CA GLN A 113 20.94 2.42 -0.89
C GLN A 113 21.01 3.96 -0.91
N GLU A 114 22.18 4.53 -1.25
CA GLU A 114 22.40 5.98 -1.29
C GLU A 114 21.68 6.72 -2.42
N ILE A 115 21.13 6.03 -3.42
CA ILE A 115 20.38 6.69 -4.51
C ILE A 115 18.93 7.00 -4.13
N PHE A 116 18.43 6.42 -3.04
CA PHE A 116 17.08 6.63 -2.56
C PHE A 116 16.96 8.01 -1.92
N THR A 117 15.89 8.73 -2.24
CA THR A 117 15.67 10.10 -1.78
C THR A 117 14.48 10.21 -0.87
N ASP A 118 14.63 11.02 0.17
CA ASP A 118 13.57 11.32 1.12
C ASP A 118 12.39 12.01 0.40
N LYS A 119 11.18 11.50 0.63
CA LYS A 119 9.95 11.98 -0.04
C LYS A 119 9.64 13.47 0.25
N ARG A 120 10.18 14.06 1.31
CA ARG A 120 9.85 15.42 1.78
C ARG A 120 10.96 16.43 1.56
N SER A 121 12.21 15.98 1.61
CA SER A 121 13.40 16.84 1.65
C SER A 121 14.42 16.54 0.55
N SER A 122 14.18 15.50 -0.26
CA SER A 122 15.10 15.01 -1.30
C SER A 122 16.50 14.64 -0.78
N GLN A 123 16.69 14.57 0.54
CA GLN A 123 17.94 14.08 1.13
C GLN A 123 18.13 12.62 0.77
N ARG A 124 19.37 12.24 0.46
CA ARG A 124 19.70 10.86 0.15
C ARG A 124 19.72 10.01 1.41
N PHE A 125 19.30 8.76 1.29
CA PHE A 125 19.45 7.78 2.35
C PHE A 125 20.94 7.59 2.68
N ASN A 126 21.24 7.49 3.98
CA ASN A 126 22.61 7.28 4.45
C ASN A 126 22.69 5.92 5.16
N PRO A 127 23.26 4.89 4.52
CA PRO A 127 23.33 3.54 5.07
C PRO A 127 24.30 3.43 6.27
N GLY A 128 25.14 4.44 6.50
CA GLY A 128 25.98 4.52 7.70
C GLY A 128 25.26 5.10 8.93
N ARG A 129 24.13 5.80 8.74
CA ARG A 129 23.34 6.41 9.83
C ARG A 129 22.06 5.65 10.13
N TYR A 130 21.42 5.10 9.10
CA TYR A 130 20.14 4.43 9.21
C TYR A 130 20.26 3.02 8.64
N ARG A 131 19.60 2.06 9.29
CA ARG A 131 19.45 0.70 8.76
C ARG A 131 18.18 0.60 7.92
N VAL A 132 18.15 -0.34 6.99
CA VAL A 132 16.93 -0.66 6.23
C VAL A 132 16.19 -1.75 7.01
N GLU A 133 15.03 -1.39 7.55
CA GLU A 133 14.15 -2.25 8.35
C GLU A 133 12.95 -2.72 7.50
N GLU A 134 12.56 -1.92 6.51
CA GLU A 134 11.42 -2.21 5.64
C GLU A 134 11.76 -1.84 4.20
N VAL A 135 11.42 -2.72 3.26
CA VAL A 135 11.40 -2.41 1.84
C VAL A 135 10.00 -2.68 1.27
N VAL A 136 9.40 -1.66 0.67
CA VAL A 136 8.13 -1.79 -0.05
C VAL A 136 8.39 -1.63 -1.54
N VAL A 137 7.99 -2.62 -2.33
CA VAL A 137 8.08 -2.59 -3.79
C VAL A 137 6.68 -2.50 -4.36
N THR A 138 6.44 -1.44 -5.11
CA THR A 138 5.23 -1.26 -5.90
C THR A 138 5.58 -1.42 -7.39
N GLY A 139 4.69 -2.02 -8.17
CA GLY A 139 4.83 -2.12 -9.62
C GLY A 139 3.49 -2.18 -10.34
N GLN A 140 3.53 -2.09 -11.67
CA GLN A 140 2.37 -2.29 -12.53
C GLN A 140 2.35 -3.74 -13.05
N LEU A 141 1.23 -4.43 -12.82
CA LEU A 141 0.97 -5.77 -13.34
C LEU A 141 0.46 -5.73 -14.79
N PRO A 142 0.47 -6.84 -15.54
CA PRO A 142 -0.08 -6.93 -16.90
C PRO A 142 -1.56 -6.53 -16.99
N SER A 143 -2.31 -6.72 -15.90
CA SER A 143 -3.70 -6.27 -15.77
C SER A 143 -3.87 -4.76 -15.61
N ASN A 144 -2.78 -3.98 -15.66
CA ASN A 144 -2.69 -2.57 -15.27
C ASN A 144 -3.03 -2.28 -13.80
N ALA A 145 -3.29 -3.31 -13.00
CA ALA A 145 -3.43 -3.16 -11.56
C ALA A 145 -2.08 -2.77 -10.93
N ARG A 146 -2.14 -1.97 -9.87
CA ARG A 146 -0.99 -1.70 -9.00
C ARG A 146 -0.78 -2.91 -8.09
N GLY A 147 0.39 -3.55 -8.18
CA GLY A 147 0.82 -4.59 -7.26
C GLY A 147 1.75 -4.02 -6.19
N VAL A 148 1.66 -4.54 -4.97
CA VAL A 148 2.51 -4.11 -3.84
C VAL A 148 3.00 -5.33 -3.07
N SER A 149 4.28 -5.34 -2.72
CA SER A 149 4.88 -6.31 -1.80
C SER A 149 5.75 -5.60 -0.78
N LYS A 150 5.64 -6.05 0.47
CA LYS A 150 6.35 -5.49 1.62
C LYS A 150 7.25 -6.56 2.21
N PHE A 151 8.47 -6.17 2.55
CA PHE A 151 9.51 -6.99 3.15
C PHE A 151 10.04 -6.29 4.39
N GLU A 152 10.17 -7.03 5.49
CA GLU A 152 10.71 -6.54 6.76
C GLU A 152 12.05 -7.26 7.05
N PHE A 153 12.98 -6.54 7.65
CA PHE A 153 14.35 -6.97 7.93
C PHE A 153 14.72 -6.62 9.37
N GLU A 154 15.51 -7.48 10.03
CA GLU A 154 16.00 -7.31 11.41
C GLU A 154 17.32 -6.52 11.52
#